data_AF-A0A958GXQ7-F1
#
_entry.id   AF-A0A958GXQ7-F1
#
_cell.length_a   1.000
_cell.length_b   1.000
_cell.length_c   1.000
_cell.angle_alpha   90.00
_cell.angle_beta   90.00
_cell.angle_gamma   90.00
#
_symmetry.space_group_name_H-M   'P 1'
#
loop_
_entity.id
_entity.type
_entity.pdbx_description
1 polymer ?
#
loop_
_entity_poly.entity_id
_entity_poly.type
_entity_poly.pdbx_seq_one_letter_code
_entity_poly.pdbx_strand_id
1 'polypeptide(L)'
;MAKFRKRIDEIDDEILVLLSERAEQAAAVGRTKDGTDSPIHIPERERQILDRLFANNAGPLSNEAVEGIYKEIISACLSLERPLRIAFLGPETTFSHQAARKHFGTCPEFAPCETIEDVFGAVERGNVDYGVVPLENSIEGSVNPSLDRFMETSA
;
A
#
# COMPACT_ATOMS: atom_id res chain seq x y z
N MET A 1 12.45 24.58 -26.24
CA MET A 1 12.00 23.18 -26.19
C MET A 1 13.11 22.21 -25.84
N ALA A 2 14.21 22.12 -26.61
CA ALA A 2 15.32 21.19 -26.30
C ALA A 2 15.98 21.42 -24.93
N LYS A 3 16.18 22.68 -24.50
CA LYS A 3 16.75 23.02 -23.18
C LYS A 3 15.88 22.55 -22.00
N PHE A 4 14.55 22.61 -22.13
CA PHE A 4 13.64 22.17 -21.07
C PHE A 4 13.61 20.66 -20.95
N ARG A 5 13.62 19.93 -22.08
CA ARG A 5 13.71 18.46 -22.08
C ARG A 5 15.00 17.99 -21.43
N LYS A 6 16.14 18.59 -21.81
CA LYS A 6 17.43 18.25 -21.18
C LYS A 6 17.40 18.44 -19.66
N ARG A 7 16.79 19.53 -19.17
CA ARG A 7 16.67 19.74 -17.72
C ARG A 7 15.73 18.73 -17.06
N ILE A 8 14.68 18.28 -17.74
CA ILE A 8 13.80 17.20 -17.25
C ILE A 8 14.61 15.90 -17.16
N ASP A 9 15.36 15.54 -18.20
CA ASP A 9 16.19 14.32 -18.21
C ASP A 9 17.21 14.34 -17.04
N GLU A 10 17.87 15.47 -16.81
CA GLU A 10 18.79 15.66 -15.67
C GLU A 10 18.08 15.49 -14.32
N ILE A 11 16.85 16.01 -14.18
CA ILE A 11 16.05 15.85 -12.96
C ILE A 11 15.62 14.39 -12.78
N ASP A 12 15.24 13.70 -13.85
CA ASP A 12 14.82 12.30 -13.82
C ASP A 12 15.99 11.40 -13.39
N ASP A 13 17.20 11.68 -13.86
CA ASP A 13 18.43 11.01 -13.42
C ASP A 13 18.69 11.25 -11.93
N GLU A 14 18.56 12.50 -11.45
CA GLU A 14 18.68 12.84 -10.02
C GLU A 14 17.60 12.12 -9.17
N ILE A 15 16.36 12.04 -9.66
CA ILE A 15 15.26 11.32 -9.01
C ILE A 15 15.59 9.83 -8.91
N LEU A 16 16.08 9.21 -9.99
CA LEU A 16 16.42 7.79 -9.99
C LEU A 16 17.50 7.46 -8.95
N VAL A 17 18.52 8.30 -8.82
CA VAL A 17 19.57 8.16 -7.80
C VAL A 17 18.95 8.23 -6.40
N LEU A 18 18.14 9.25 -6.13
CA LEU A 18 17.49 9.43 -4.83
C LEU A 18 16.50 8.30 -4.48
N LEU A 19 15.78 7.78 -5.47
CA LEU A 19 14.88 6.64 -5.29
C LEU A 19 15.65 5.35 -4.97
N SER A 20 16.77 5.13 -5.64
CA SER A 20 17.65 3.98 -5.37
C SER A 20 18.23 4.05 -3.97
N GLU A 21 18.74 5.21 -3.56
CA GLU A 21 19.25 5.44 -2.19
C GLU A 21 18.14 5.21 -1.16
N ARG A 22 16.93 5.75 -1.39
CA ARG A 22 15.77 5.53 -0.51
C ARG A 22 15.44 4.04 -0.37
N ALA A 23 15.45 3.29 -1.47
CA ALA A 23 15.16 1.87 -1.48
C ALA A 23 16.21 1.07 -0.67
N GLU A 24 17.49 1.42 -0.80
CA GLU A 24 18.57 0.81 -0.01
C GLU A 24 18.40 1.08 1.49
N GLN A 25 18.05 2.32 1.87
CA GLN A 25 17.79 2.69 3.25
C GLN A 25 16.57 1.96 3.82
N ALA A 26 15.49 1.84 3.04
CA ALA A 26 14.31 1.07 3.45
C ALA A 26 14.69 -0.40 3.71
N ALA A 27 15.40 -1.03 2.78
CA ALA A 27 15.88 -2.41 2.91
C ALA A 27 16.85 -2.61 4.10
N ALA A 28 17.66 -1.60 4.44
CA ALA A 28 18.51 -1.65 5.63
C ALA A 28 17.68 -1.62 6.93
N VAL A 29 16.60 -0.83 6.96
CA VAL A 29 15.66 -0.79 8.09
C VAL A 29 14.93 -2.13 8.25
N GLY A 30 14.51 -2.77 7.15
CA GLY A 30 13.91 -4.11 7.18
C GLY A 30 14.86 -5.17 7.74
N ARG A 31 16.10 -5.23 7.23
CA ARG A 31 17.14 -6.19 7.70
C ARG A 31 17.49 -6.06 9.19
N THR A 32 17.35 -4.86 9.76
CA THR A 32 17.62 -4.64 11.19
C THR A 32 16.51 -5.22 12.08
N LYS A 33 15.32 -5.47 11.50
CA LYS A 33 14.15 -6.02 12.19
C LYS A 33 14.02 -7.54 12.09
N ASP A 34 14.91 -8.24 11.36
CA ASP A 34 14.89 -9.70 11.12
C ASP A 34 15.05 -10.60 12.39
N GLY A 35 14.98 -10.05 13.60
CA GLY A 35 14.90 -10.80 14.87
C GLY A 35 13.68 -10.48 15.73
N THR A 36 12.82 -9.56 15.28
CA THR A 36 11.58 -9.15 15.95
C THR A 36 10.45 -9.30 14.95
N ASP A 37 9.34 -9.95 15.34
CA ASP A 37 8.14 -10.21 14.52
C ASP A 37 7.35 -8.91 14.22
N SER A 38 8.06 -7.85 13.82
CA SER A 38 7.54 -6.52 13.61
C SER A 38 6.96 -6.41 12.20
N PRO A 39 5.75 -5.85 12.04
CA PRO A 39 5.10 -5.73 10.74
C PRO A 39 5.95 -4.92 9.76
N ILE A 40 6.09 -5.46 8.53
CA ILE A 40 6.83 -4.85 7.42
C ILE A 40 6.11 -3.58 6.94
N HIS A 41 4.77 -3.61 6.85
CA HIS A 41 3.93 -2.46 6.53
C HIS A 41 3.41 -1.81 7.82
N ILE A 42 3.71 -0.52 8.01
CA ILE A 42 3.31 0.26 9.19
C ILE A 42 2.52 1.47 8.72
N PRO A 43 1.18 1.40 8.67
CA PRO A 43 0.33 2.48 8.16
C PRO A 43 0.57 3.84 8.82
N GLU A 44 0.83 3.83 10.13
CA GLU A 44 1.14 5.05 10.89
C GLU A 44 2.42 5.72 10.39
N ARG A 45 3.43 4.93 10.00
CA ARG A 45 4.68 5.47 9.46
C ARG A 45 4.46 6.11 8.10
N GLU A 46 3.62 5.51 7.25
CA GLU A 46 3.26 6.06 5.94
C GLU A 46 2.51 7.39 6.09
N ARG A 47 1.55 7.44 7.03
CA ARG A 47 0.81 8.67 7.35
C ARG A 47 1.76 9.79 7.76
N GLN A 48 2.70 9.52 8.66
CA GLN A 48 3.71 10.50 9.09
C GLN A 48 4.59 11.01 7.93
N ILE A 49 4.94 10.13 6.99
CA ILE A 49 5.69 10.53 5.79
C ILE A 49 4.86 11.49 4.95
N LEU A 50 3.60 11.15 4.68
CA LEU A 50 2.69 11.97 3.88
C LEU A 50 2.40 13.33 4.53
N ASP A 51 2.10 13.36 5.83
CA ASP A 51 1.84 14.60 6.56
C ASP A 51 3.03 15.56 6.51
N ARG A 52 4.25 15.02 6.69
CA ARG A 52 5.49 15.79 6.53
C ARG A 52 5.66 16.31 5.10
N LEU A 53 5.33 15.53 4.08
CA LEU A 53 5.44 15.94 2.69
C LEU A 53 4.41 17.02 2.33
N PHE A 54 3.18 16.89 2.80
CA PHE A 54 2.12 17.88 2.60
C PHE A 54 2.46 19.21 3.26
N ALA A 55 3.01 19.18 4.48
CA ALA A 55 3.46 20.39 5.17
C ALA A 55 4.57 21.14 4.42
N ASN A 56 5.38 20.43 3.62
CA ASN A 56 6.48 21.00 2.84
C ASN A 56 6.13 21.23 1.36
N ASN A 57 4.93 20.85 0.91
CA ASN A 57 4.54 20.97 -0.49
C ASN A 57 4.08 22.39 -0.80
N ALA A 58 4.97 23.18 -1.41
CA ALA A 58 4.65 24.53 -1.90
C ALA A 58 3.99 24.54 -3.30
N GLY A 59 3.69 23.36 -3.87
CA GLY A 59 3.30 23.21 -5.27
C GLY A 59 4.51 23.14 -6.22
N PRO A 60 4.29 22.97 -7.54
CA PRO A 60 3.01 23.07 -8.26
C PRO A 60 2.14 21.81 -8.21
N LEU A 61 2.64 20.69 -7.67
CA LEU A 61 1.86 19.47 -7.53
C LEU A 61 0.83 19.58 -6.40
N SER A 62 -0.38 19.05 -6.61
CA SER A 62 -1.37 18.92 -5.53
C SER A 62 -0.93 17.86 -4.52
N ASN A 63 -1.45 17.95 -3.29
CA ASN A 63 -1.21 16.91 -2.27
C ASN A 63 -1.72 15.54 -2.73
N GLU A 64 -2.84 15.47 -3.46
CA GLU A 64 -3.32 14.22 -4.09
C GLU A 64 -2.27 13.58 -5.00
N ALA A 65 -1.61 14.38 -5.84
CA ALA A 65 -0.60 13.89 -6.78
C ALA A 65 0.65 13.41 -6.03
N VAL A 66 1.08 14.16 -5.01
CA VAL A 66 2.20 13.77 -4.13
C VAL A 66 1.88 12.48 -3.40
N GLU A 67 0.66 12.31 -2.88
CA GLU A 67 0.22 11.09 -2.22
C GLU A 67 0.33 9.88 -3.15
N GLY A 68 -0.21 9.98 -4.37
CA GLY A 68 -0.17 8.89 -5.35
C GLY A 68 1.27 8.46 -5.69
N ILE A 69 2.16 9.44 -5.93
CA ILE A 69 3.58 9.18 -6.22
C ILE A 69 4.25 8.48 -5.05
N TYR A 70 4.08 9.01 -3.83
CA TYR A 70 4.78 8.47 -2.67
C TYR A 70 4.24 7.12 -2.21
N LYS A 71 2.95 6.84 -2.36
CA LYS A 71 2.40 5.50 -2.16
C LYS A 71 3.06 4.47 -3.06
N GLU A 72 3.27 4.80 -4.33
CA GLU A 72 3.94 3.88 -5.25
C GLU A 72 5.42 3.69 -4.90
N ILE A 73 6.12 4.76 -4.53
CA ILE A 73 7.51 4.69 -4.05
C ILE A 73 7.61 3.80 -2.80
N ILE A 74 6.69 3.95 -1.85
CA ILE A 74 6.64 3.12 -0.64
C ILE A 74 6.37 1.66 -1.01
N SER A 75 5.35 1.40 -1.83
CA SER A 75 4.96 0.08 -2.32
C SER A 75 6.12 -0.66 -3.01
N ALA A 76 6.83 0.04 -3.90
CA ALA A 76 8.00 -0.49 -4.59
C ALA A 76 9.14 -0.86 -3.62
N CYS A 77 9.40 -0.02 -2.60
CA CYS A 77 10.44 -0.32 -1.62
C CYS A 77 10.08 -1.51 -0.72
N LEU A 78 8.82 -1.63 -0.29
CA LEU A 78 8.36 -2.78 0.51
C LEU A 78 8.50 -4.10 -0.25
N SER A 79 8.22 -4.06 -1.56
CA SER A 79 8.26 -5.26 -2.41
C SER A 79 9.67 -5.80 -2.67
N LEU A 80 10.73 -5.01 -2.42
CA LEU A 80 12.11 -5.46 -2.52
C LEU A 80 12.51 -6.44 -1.40
N GLU A 81 11.87 -6.33 -0.23
CA GLU A 81 12.13 -7.22 0.90
C GLU A 81 11.30 -8.50 0.75
N ARG A 82 9.98 -8.33 0.65
CA ARG A 82 9.02 -9.41 0.46
C ARG A 82 7.78 -8.83 -0.23
N PRO A 83 7.30 -9.41 -1.33
CA PRO A 83 6.04 -8.98 -1.92
C PRO A 83 4.90 -9.21 -0.92
N LEU A 84 4.18 -8.13 -0.59
CA LEU A 84 2.99 -8.22 0.26
C LEU A 84 1.91 -9.01 -0.47
N ARG A 85 1.25 -9.92 0.24
CA ARG A 85 0.08 -10.65 -0.26
C ARG A 85 -1.18 -10.06 0.31
N ILE A 86 -2.09 -9.65 -0.56
CA ILE A 86 -3.32 -8.94 -0.18
C ILE A 86 -4.51 -9.71 -0.70
N ALA A 87 -5.31 -10.29 0.19
CA ALA A 87 -6.59 -10.87 -0.15
C ALA A 87 -7.65 -9.78 -0.35
N PHE A 88 -8.53 -9.92 -1.33
CA PHE A 88 -9.65 -8.99 -1.52
C PHE A 88 -10.92 -9.71 -1.94
N LEU A 89 -12.08 -9.14 -1.60
CA LEU A 89 -13.37 -9.70 -1.97
C LEU A 89 -13.71 -9.48 -3.45
N GLY A 90 -14.01 -10.58 -4.15
CA GLY A 90 -14.55 -10.62 -5.50
C GLY A 90 -13.51 -10.90 -6.59
N PRO A 91 -13.94 -11.03 -7.85
CA PRO A 91 -13.03 -11.20 -8.97
C PRO A 91 -12.15 -9.95 -9.17
N GLU A 92 -11.08 -10.10 -9.94
CA GLU A 92 -10.26 -8.96 -10.36
C GLU A 92 -11.15 -7.86 -10.96
N THR A 93 -10.75 -6.60 -10.74
CA THR A 93 -11.44 -5.37 -11.22
C THR A 93 -12.65 -4.88 -10.41
N THR A 94 -13.02 -5.55 -9.31
CA THR A 94 -14.05 -5.06 -8.37
C THR A 94 -13.64 -3.81 -7.60
N PHE A 95 -14.59 -3.18 -6.91
CA PHE A 95 -14.31 -2.04 -6.02
C PHE A 95 -13.27 -2.37 -4.95
N SER A 96 -13.31 -3.59 -4.41
CA SER A 96 -12.31 -4.07 -3.43
C SER A 96 -10.92 -4.20 -4.05
N HIS A 97 -10.81 -4.68 -5.29
CA HIS A 97 -9.54 -4.69 -6.02
C HIS A 97 -8.98 -3.27 -6.24
N GLN A 98 -9.84 -2.33 -6.65
CA GLN A 98 -9.44 -0.93 -6.86
C GLN A 98 -9.04 -0.24 -5.54
N ALA A 99 -9.76 -0.53 -4.45
CA ALA A 99 -9.43 -0.02 -3.11
C ALA A 99 -8.10 -0.57 -2.61
N ALA A 100 -7.85 -1.87 -2.80
CA ALA A 100 -6.59 -2.52 -2.44
C ALA A 100 -5.41 -1.87 -3.20
N ARG A 101 -5.53 -1.70 -4.51
CA ARG A 101 -4.50 -1.02 -5.32
C ARG A 101 -4.29 0.45 -4.92
N LYS A 102 -5.35 1.17 -4.58
CA LYS A 102 -5.25 2.57 -4.15
C LYS A 102 -4.57 2.72 -2.77
N HIS A 103 -4.77 1.73 -1.89
CA HIS A 103 -4.21 1.77 -0.55
C HIS A 103 -2.76 1.29 -0.51
N PHE A 104 -2.47 0.15 -1.17
CA PHE A 104 -1.18 -0.53 -1.05
C PHE A 104 -0.26 -0.35 -2.27
N GLY A 105 -0.68 0.38 -3.31
CA GLY A 105 0.07 0.58 -4.56
C GLY A 105 -0.10 -0.58 -5.54
N THR A 106 0.79 -0.67 -6.54
CA THR A 106 0.67 -1.70 -7.60
C THR A 106 1.59 -2.91 -7.45
N CYS A 107 2.59 -2.84 -6.57
CA CYS A 107 3.56 -3.91 -6.41
C CYS A 107 3.11 -5.16 -5.62
N PRO A 108 2.13 -5.12 -4.69
CA PRO A 108 1.68 -6.31 -3.96
C PRO A 108 1.08 -7.41 -4.84
N GLU A 109 1.16 -8.66 -4.38
CA GLU A 109 0.42 -9.79 -4.94
C GLU A 109 -1.04 -9.73 -4.46
N PHE A 110 -1.98 -9.53 -5.38
CA PHE A 110 -3.41 -9.50 -5.07
C PHE A 110 -4.03 -10.89 -5.25
N ALA A 111 -4.61 -11.43 -4.19
CA ALA A 111 -5.29 -12.73 -4.16
C ALA A 111 -6.81 -12.53 -4.15
N PRO A 112 -7.54 -12.84 -5.24
CA PRO A 112 -8.99 -12.75 -5.25
C PRO A 112 -9.60 -13.85 -4.37
N CYS A 113 -10.61 -13.50 -3.57
CA CYS A 113 -11.39 -14.43 -2.76
C CYS A 113 -12.88 -14.33 -3.10
N GLU A 114 -13.59 -15.46 -3.05
CA GLU A 114 -15.01 -15.53 -3.42
C GLU A 114 -15.92 -15.00 -2.30
N THR A 115 -15.54 -15.21 -1.03
CA THR A 115 -16.32 -14.82 0.14
C THR A 115 -15.51 -13.95 1.11
N ILE A 116 -16.21 -13.24 2.00
CA ILE A 116 -15.59 -12.43 3.05
C ILE A 116 -14.88 -13.35 4.05
N GLU A 117 -15.50 -14.48 4.37
CA GLU A 117 -14.98 -15.53 5.24
C GLU A 117 -13.66 -16.09 4.72
N ASP A 118 -13.51 -16.24 3.40
CA ASP A 118 -12.26 -16.67 2.79
C ASP A 118 -11.14 -15.64 2.96
N VAL A 119 -11.46 -14.35 2.90
CA VAL A 119 -10.49 -13.25 3.15
C VAL A 119 -10.01 -13.30 4.60
N PHE A 120 -10.93 -13.37 5.56
CA PHE A 120 -10.59 -13.48 6.98
C PHE A 120 -9.80 -14.75 7.28
N GLY A 121 -10.26 -15.90 6.77
CA GLY A 121 -9.56 -17.16 6.94
C GLY A 121 -8.17 -17.18 6.30
N ALA A 122 -7.97 -16.48 5.17
CA ALA A 122 -6.66 -16.37 4.54
C ALA A 122 -5.68 -15.56 5.41
N VAL A 123 -6.16 -14.50 6.05
CA VAL A 123 -5.38 -13.68 7.00
C VAL A 123 -5.07 -14.49 8.27
N GLU A 124 -6.06 -15.15 8.87
CA GLU A 124 -5.87 -15.99 10.07
C GLU A 124 -4.89 -17.15 9.87
N ARG A 125 -4.89 -17.76 8.67
CA ARG A 125 -3.97 -18.83 8.32
C ARG A 125 -2.55 -18.34 8.00
N GLY A 126 -2.32 -17.03 7.93
CA GLY A 126 -1.04 -16.44 7.55
C GLY A 126 -0.69 -16.65 6.07
N ASN A 127 -1.68 -16.97 5.22
CA ASN A 127 -1.47 -17.14 3.78
C ASN A 127 -1.30 -15.80 3.05
N VAL A 128 -1.87 -14.74 3.63
CA VAL A 128 -1.81 -13.35 3.15
C VAL A 128 -1.45 -12.42 4.31
N ASP A 129 -0.84 -11.29 4.00
CA ASP A 129 -0.44 -10.28 4.98
C ASP A 129 -1.61 -9.36 5.38
N TYR A 130 -2.48 -9.03 4.41
CA TYR A 130 -3.61 -8.14 4.62
C TYR A 130 -4.86 -8.62 3.87
N GLY A 131 -6.03 -8.31 4.42
CA GLY A 131 -7.33 -8.55 3.81
C GLY A 131 -8.07 -7.23 3.56
N VAL A 132 -8.65 -7.07 2.36
CA VAL A 132 -9.46 -5.92 1.98
C VAL A 132 -10.91 -6.37 1.79
N VAL A 133 -11.76 -5.95 2.73
CA VAL A 133 -13.20 -6.25 2.74
C VAL A 133 -14.01 -4.96 2.64
N PRO A 134 -15.13 -4.95 1.88
CA PRO A 134 -16.01 -3.80 1.83
C PRO A 134 -16.77 -3.63 3.16
N LEU A 135 -16.90 -2.38 3.61
CA LEU A 135 -17.67 -2.02 4.80
C LEU A 135 -19.18 -1.90 4.52
N GLU A 136 -19.55 -1.52 3.29
CA GLU A 136 -20.93 -1.39 2.85
C GLU A 136 -21.07 -1.92 1.42
N ASN A 137 -22.04 -2.82 1.17
CA ASN A 137 -22.38 -3.30 -0.16
C ASN A 137 -23.68 -2.61 -0.63
N SER A 138 -23.71 -2.17 -1.88
CA SER A 138 -24.83 -1.41 -2.47
C SER A 138 -26.13 -2.21 -2.65
N ILE A 139 -26.13 -3.52 -2.38
CA ILE A 139 -27.29 -4.41 -2.52
C ILE A 139 -27.94 -4.73 -1.16
N GLU A 140 -27.17 -4.76 -0.06
CA GLU A 140 -27.65 -5.19 1.26
C GLU A 140 -27.48 -4.13 2.37
N GLY A 141 -26.88 -2.97 2.08
CA GLY A 141 -26.55 -1.98 3.10
C GLY A 141 -25.28 -2.35 3.89
N SER A 142 -25.15 -1.85 5.12
CA SER A 142 -24.00 -2.13 6.00
C SER A 142 -23.77 -3.64 6.11
N VAL A 143 -22.55 -4.08 5.81
CA VAL A 143 -22.24 -5.52 5.74
C VAL A 143 -22.14 -6.06 7.16
N ASN A 144 -23.29 -6.45 7.75
CA ASN A 144 -23.36 -7.09 9.07
C ASN A 144 -22.33 -8.23 9.22
N PRO A 145 -22.05 -9.09 8.21
CA PRO A 145 -21.02 -10.11 8.31
C PRO A 145 -19.59 -9.59 8.58
N SER A 146 -19.19 -8.47 7.98
CA SER A 146 -17.86 -7.87 8.21
C SER A 146 -17.75 -7.36 9.65
N LEU A 147 -18.79 -6.70 10.16
CA LEU A 147 -18.85 -6.18 11.52
C LEU A 147 -18.96 -7.29 12.56
N ASP A 148 -19.77 -8.31 12.30
CA ASP A 148 -19.91 -9.49 13.17
C ASP A 148 -18.57 -10.24 13.28
N ARG A 149 -17.81 -10.37 12.19
CA ARG A 149 -16.46 -10.97 12.22
C ARG A 149 -15.39 -10.10 12.89
N PHE A 150 -15.44 -8.78 12.75
CA PHE A 150 -14.60 -7.87 13.55
C PHE A 150 -14.92 -7.98 15.05
N MET A 151 -16.17 -8.27 15.43
CA MET A 151 -16.55 -8.49 16.83
C MET A 151 -16.14 -9.89 17.34
N GLU A 152 -16.21 -10.92 16.50
CA GLU A 152 -15.78 -12.28 16.84
C GLU A 152 -14.25 -12.44 16.90
N THR A 153 -13.50 -11.70 16.07
CA THR A 153 -12.03 -11.69 16.06
C THR A 153 -11.51 -10.79 17.18
N SER A 154 -11.67 -11.24 18.41
CA SER A 154 -11.02 -10.63 19.57
C SER A 154 -9.71 -11.37 19.88
N ALA A 155 -8.60 -10.68 19.62
CA ALA A 155 -7.22 -10.94 20.06
C ALA A 155 -6.42 -12.05 19.33
#